data_AF-U2G950-F1
#
_entry.id   AF-U2G950-F1
#
_cell.length_a   1.000
_cell.length_b   1.000
_cell.length_c   1.000
_cell.angle_alpha   90.00
_cell.angle_beta   90.00
_cell.angle_gamma   90.00
#
_symmetry.space_group_name_H-M   'P 1'
#
loop_
_entity.id
_entity.type
_entity.pdbx_description
1 polymer ?
#
loop_
_entity_poly.entity_id
_entity_poly.type
_entity_poly.pdbx_seq_one_letter_code
_entity_poly.pdbx_strand_id
1 'polypeptide(L)'
;MRTMLVETDAVAIVGADCPILDAHHLEQMFAALRDGAEVAAIPAEDGGYVAIGVSNAERARLNAVLDALFDNMPWGTAQVMACTRERLRWISAECHEQPALWDVDRAKDLERLESIANEADERGL
;
A
#
# COMPACT_ATOMS: atom_id res chain seq x y z
N MET A 1 11.97 2.89 6.85
CA MET A 1 10.93 3.93 6.99
C MET A 1 11.30 5.03 7.99
N ARG A 2 11.44 4.75 9.30
CA ARG A 2 11.75 5.77 10.33
C ARG A 2 12.95 6.69 10.01
N THR A 3 14.04 6.15 9.47
CA THR A 3 15.23 6.94 9.11
C THR A 3 15.04 7.80 7.84
N MET A 4 14.19 7.36 6.90
CA MET A 4 13.96 8.07 5.63
C MET A 4 12.97 9.24 5.77
N LEU A 5 12.07 9.18 6.75
CA LEU A 5 11.11 10.25 7.07
C LEU A 5 11.74 11.48 7.73
N VAL A 6 13.08 11.55 7.84
CA VAL A 6 13.73 12.75 8.39
C VAL A 6 13.77 13.87 7.34
N GLU A 7 13.84 13.53 6.04
CA GLU A 7 14.09 14.49 4.95
C GLU A 7 12.98 14.58 3.88
N THR A 8 11.88 13.84 4.03
CA THR A 8 10.77 13.86 3.04
C THR A 8 9.41 14.08 3.70
N ASP A 9 8.48 14.65 2.93
CA ASP A 9 7.11 14.95 3.38
C ASP A 9 6.21 13.72 3.41
N ALA A 10 6.50 12.73 2.56
CA ALA A 10 5.81 11.45 2.52
C ALA A 10 6.78 10.34 2.07
N VAL A 11 6.48 9.10 2.46
CA VAL A 11 7.24 7.90 2.06
C VAL A 11 6.27 6.75 1.82
N ALA A 12 6.49 5.99 0.76
CA ALA A 12 5.76 4.76 0.46
C ALA A 12 6.69 3.55 0.42
N ILE A 13 6.16 2.39 0.83
CA ILE A 13 6.72 1.06 0.59
C ILE A 13 5.86 0.41 -0.48
N VAL A 14 6.49 -0.18 -1.49
CA VAL A 14 5.84 -0.74 -2.67
C VAL A 14 6.35 -2.17 -2.88
N GLY A 15 5.42 -3.12 -3.03
CA GLY A 15 5.70 -4.49 -3.44
C GLY A 15 6.16 -4.55 -4.91
N ALA A 16 7.07 -5.47 -5.22
CA ALA A 16 7.65 -5.60 -6.56
C ALA A 16 6.95 -6.66 -7.43
N ASP A 17 5.92 -7.29 -6.89
CA ASP A 17 5.18 -8.46 -7.36
C ASP A 17 3.78 -8.11 -7.91
N CYS A 18 3.44 -6.82 -8.00
CA CYS A 18 2.18 -6.36 -8.58
C CYS A 18 2.40 -5.77 -10.00
N PRO A 19 2.18 -6.55 -11.07
CA PRO A 19 2.42 -6.12 -12.45
C PRO A 19 1.42 -5.09 -12.95
N ILE A 20 0.26 -4.97 -12.30
CA ILE A 20 -0.79 -3.99 -12.64
C ILE A 20 -0.60 -2.65 -11.93
N LEU A 21 0.33 -2.57 -10.97
CA LEU A 21 0.68 -1.31 -10.34
C LEU A 21 1.40 -0.41 -11.35
N ASP A 22 0.92 0.81 -11.50
CA ASP A 22 1.49 1.81 -12.41
C ASP A 22 1.75 3.15 -11.71
N ALA A 23 2.26 4.12 -12.48
CA ALA A 23 2.54 5.47 -11.98
C ALA A 23 1.28 6.18 -11.47
N HIS A 24 0.11 5.94 -12.07
CA HIS A 24 -1.13 6.62 -11.70
C HIS A 24 -1.56 6.24 -10.28
N HIS A 25 -1.43 4.97 -9.91
CA HIS A 25 -1.72 4.50 -8.54
C HIS A 25 -0.82 5.20 -7.49
N LEU A 26 0.47 5.35 -7.79
CA LEU A 26 1.42 6.02 -6.90
C LEU A 26 1.15 7.52 -6.83
N GLU A 27 0.83 8.16 -7.95
CA GLU A 27 0.45 9.58 -7.99
C GLU A 27 -0.77 9.86 -7.13
N GLN A 28 -1.81 9.03 -7.22
CA GLN A 28 -3.00 9.13 -6.37
C GLN A 28 -2.66 8.93 -4.89
N MET A 29 -1.82 7.93 -4.56
CA MET A 29 -1.37 7.69 -3.19
C MET A 29 -0.69 8.93 -2.61
N PHE A 30 0.29 9.49 -3.33
CA PHE A 30 1.01 10.67 -2.85
C PHE A 30 0.16 11.94 -2.87
N ALA A 31 -0.83 12.05 -3.77
CA ALA A 31 -1.80 13.15 -3.73
C ALA A 31 -2.61 13.10 -2.42
N ALA A 32 -3.17 11.95 -2.06
CA ALA A 32 -3.91 11.79 -0.82
C ALA A 32 -3.06 12.12 0.42
N LEU A 33 -1.80 11.68 0.47
CA LEU A 33 -0.89 11.98 1.57
C LEU A 33 -0.56 13.48 1.70
N ARG A 34 -0.49 14.19 0.56
CA ARG A 34 -0.30 15.67 0.55
C ARG A 34 -1.57 16.42 0.92
N ASP A 35 -2.74 15.87 0.62
CA ASP A 35 -4.04 16.48 0.88
C ASP A 35 -4.52 16.28 2.33
N GLY A 36 -3.75 15.56 3.15
CA GLY A 36 -3.94 15.49 4.60
C GLY A 36 -4.07 14.08 5.17
N ALA A 37 -4.14 13.04 4.34
CA ALA A 37 -4.19 11.67 4.84
C ALA A 37 -2.89 11.30 5.58
N GLU A 38 -3.00 10.72 6.77
CA GLU A 38 -1.84 10.24 7.53
C GLU A 38 -1.26 8.97 6.90
N VAL A 39 -2.14 8.14 6.33
CA VAL A 39 -1.80 6.89 5.64
C VAL A 39 -2.53 6.82 4.31
N ALA A 40 -1.88 6.24 3.30
CA ALA A 40 -2.53 5.84 2.06
C ALA A 40 -2.12 4.41 1.72
N ALA A 41 -3.09 3.58 1.31
CA ALA A 41 -2.85 2.16 1.07
C ALA A 41 -3.53 1.69 -0.22
N ILE A 42 -2.87 0.76 -0.90
CA ILE A 42 -3.43 -0.02 -2.01
C ILE A 42 -3.50 -1.47 -1.51
N PRO A 43 -4.70 -1.96 -1.13
CA PRO A 43 -4.85 -3.33 -0.65
C PRO A 43 -4.44 -4.36 -1.71
N ALA A 44 -3.95 -5.51 -1.27
CA ALA A 44 -3.79 -6.68 -2.11
C ALA A 44 -5.06 -7.54 -2.01
N GLU A 45 -5.42 -8.25 -3.08
CA GLU A 45 -6.57 -9.18 -3.09
C GLU A 45 -6.42 -10.31 -2.06
N ASP A 46 -5.19 -10.65 -1.68
CA ASP A 46 -4.88 -11.73 -0.75
C ASP A 46 -5.04 -11.34 0.74
N GLY A 47 -5.26 -10.05 1.02
CA GLY A 47 -5.45 -9.48 2.35
C GLY A 47 -4.25 -8.69 2.89
N GLY A 48 -3.16 -8.59 2.15
CA GLY A 48 -2.06 -7.65 2.37
C GLY A 48 -2.29 -6.28 1.75
N TYR A 49 -1.20 -5.62 1.36
CA TYR A 49 -1.22 -4.40 0.56
C TYR A 49 -0.07 -4.42 -0.45
N VAL A 50 -0.36 -4.01 -1.68
CA VAL A 50 0.63 -3.82 -2.75
C VAL A 50 1.50 -2.61 -2.45
N ALA A 51 0.93 -1.57 -1.84
CA ALA A 51 1.68 -0.41 -1.41
C ALA A 51 1.05 0.23 -0.18
N ILE A 52 1.90 0.80 0.68
CA ILE A 52 1.48 1.59 1.83
C ILE A 52 2.40 2.79 2.01
N GLY A 53 1.81 3.97 2.19
CA GLY A 53 2.53 5.20 2.40
C GLY A 53 2.05 5.95 3.65
N VAL A 54 2.95 6.76 4.20
CA VAL A 54 2.65 7.65 5.32
C VAL A 54 3.08 9.07 5.01
N SER A 55 2.33 10.01 5.57
CA SER A 55 2.69 11.42 5.61
C SER A 55 3.55 11.72 6.84
N ASN A 56 4.49 12.65 6.69
CA ASN A 56 5.34 13.20 7.74
C ASN A 56 4.86 14.59 8.20
N ALA A 57 3.72 15.06 7.70
CA ALA A 57 3.18 16.40 8.02
C ALA A 57 2.97 16.59 9.53
N GLU A 58 2.50 15.55 10.23
CA GLU A 58 2.29 15.55 11.69
C GLU A 58 3.32 14.69 12.44
N ARG A 59 4.55 15.20 12.55
CA ARG A 59 5.67 14.49 13.21
C ARG A 59 5.35 13.97 14.62
N ALA A 60 4.49 14.65 15.37
CA ALA A 60 4.07 14.23 16.70
C ALA A 60 3.26 12.91 16.68
N ARG A 61 2.48 12.68 15.62
CA ARG A 61 1.66 11.48 15.43
C ARG A 61 2.40 10.36 14.72
N LEU A 62 3.46 10.68 13.98
CA LEU A 62 4.17 9.73 13.13
C LEU A 62 4.57 8.43 13.85
N ASN A 63 5.04 8.50 15.10
CA ASN A 63 5.38 7.28 15.84
C ASN A 63 4.15 6.39 16.07
N ALA A 64 3.02 6.97 16.49
CA ALA A 64 1.79 6.22 16.72
C ALA A 64 1.26 5.60 15.42
N VAL A 65 1.34 6.31 14.30
CA VAL A 65 0.99 5.78 12.98
C VAL A 65 1.90 4.62 12.59
N LEU A 66 3.21 4.77 12.70
CA LEU A 66 4.16 3.71 12.36
C LEU A 66 4.00 2.48 13.26
N ASP A 67 3.72 2.67 14.55
CA ASP A 67 3.48 1.57 15.48
C ASP A 67 2.17 0.84 15.12
N ALA A 68 1.11 1.59 14.79
CA ALA A 68 -0.15 0.99 14.31
C ALA A 68 0.04 0.16 13.03
N LEU A 69 0.91 0.61 12.12
CA LEU A 69 1.17 -0.05 10.84
C LEU A 69 2.09 -1.27 10.95
N PHE A 70 3.07 -1.26 11.86
CA PHE A 70 4.17 -2.22 11.80
C PHE A 70 4.44 -3.03 13.07
N ASP A 71 4.03 -2.56 14.25
CA ASP A 71 4.36 -3.25 15.49
C ASP A 71 3.46 -4.48 15.70
N ASN A 72 4.03 -5.64 16.03
CA ASN A 72 3.28 -6.87 16.30
C ASN A 72 2.16 -7.19 15.26
N MET A 73 2.44 -7.02 13.97
CA MET A 73 1.51 -7.32 12.88
C MET A 73 1.53 -8.81 12.50
N PRO A 74 0.39 -9.41 12.11
CA PRO A 74 0.30 -10.80 11.67
C PRO A 74 0.78 -10.95 10.23
N TRP A 75 2.07 -10.64 9.98
CA TRP A 75 2.67 -10.69 8.65
C TRP A 75 2.53 -12.07 7.98
N GLY A 76 2.42 -12.07 6.65
CA GLY A 76 2.24 -13.29 5.86
C GLY A 76 0.86 -13.92 5.98
N THR A 77 -0.15 -13.15 6.39
CA THR A 77 -1.54 -13.61 6.50
C THR A 77 -2.50 -12.66 5.77
N ALA A 78 -3.67 -13.18 5.40
CA ALA A 78 -4.76 -12.40 4.82
C ALA A 78 -5.40 -11.37 5.79
N GLN A 79 -4.90 -11.28 7.02
CA GLN A 79 -5.45 -10.40 8.06
C GLN A 79 -4.71 -9.06 8.14
N VAL A 80 -3.60 -8.89 7.41
CA VAL A 80 -2.75 -7.70 7.50
C VAL A 80 -3.56 -6.42 7.26
N MET A 81 -4.24 -6.28 6.12
CA MET A 81 -4.99 -5.06 5.82
C MET A 81 -6.17 -4.84 6.77
N ALA A 82 -6.84 -5.91 7.20
CA ALA A 82 -7.92 -5.81 8.18
C ALA A 82 -7.42 -5.28 9.53
N CYS A 83 -6.28 -5.80 10.00
CA CYS A 83 -5.64 -5.36 11.24
C CYS A 83 -5.14 -3.92 11.14
N THR A 84 -4.54 -3.54 10.01
CA THR A 84 -4.14 -2.15 9.71
C THR A 84 -5.32 -1.19 9.83
N ARG A 85 -6.45 -1.48 9.17
CA ARG A 85 -7.67 -0.66 9.24
C ARG A 85 -8.19 -0.50 10.66
N GLU A 86 -8.18 -1.59 11.42
CA GLU A 86 -8.63 -1.56 12.80
C GLU A 86 -7.73 -0.65 13.63
N ARG A 87 -6.41 -0.84 13.56
CA ARG A 87 -5.44 -0.08 14.36
C ARG A 87 -5.42 1.41 14.02
N LEU A 88 -5.51 1.76 12.74
CA LEU A 88 -5.63 3.17 12.33
C LEU A 88 -6.92 3.81 12.86
N ARG A 89 -8.04 3.08 12.85
CA ARG A 89 -9.29 3.54 13.48
C ARG A 89 -9.12 3.76 14.99
N TRP A 90 -8.42 2.88 15.70
CA TRP A 90 -8.17 3.02 17.14
C TRP A 90 -7.42 4.30 17.51
N ILE A 91 -6.46 4.74 16.67
CA ILE A 91 -5.72 5.99 16.87
C ILE A 91 -6.37 7.20 16.16
N SER A 92 -7.57 6.99 15.57
CA SER A 92 -8.27 7.99 14.76
C SER A 92 -7.40 8.59 13.67
N ALA A 93 -6.59 7.77 13.00
CA ALA A 93 -5.77 8.20 11.88
C ALA A 93 -6.52 8.10 10.56
N GLU A 94 -6.40 9.15 9.74
CA GLU A 94 -7.02 9.17 8.42
C GLU A 94 -6.24 8.28 7.45
N CYS A 95 -6.94 7.33 6.84
CA CYS A 95 -6.40 6.40 5.87
C CYS A 95 -7.15 6.54 4.54
N HIS A 96 -6.42 6.92 3.49
CA HIS A 96 -6.94 6.89 2.12
C HIS A 96 -6.69 5.51 1.51
N GLU A 97 -7.75 4.78 1.20
CA GLU A 97 -7.65 3.46 0.58
C GLU A 97 -8.07 3.51 -0.89
N GLN A 98 -7.18 3.04 -1.76
CA GLN A 98 -7.49 2.79 -3.17
C GLN A 98 -8.16 1.42 -3.35
N PRO A 99 -8.75 1.15 -4.54
CA PRO A 99 -9.19 -0.19 -4.88
C PRO A 99 -8.07 -1.23 -4.73
N ALA A 100 -8.46 -2.45 -4.37
CA ALA A 100 -7.51 -3.55 -4.25
C ALA A 100 -6.90 -3.90 -5.62
N LEU A 101 -5.61 -4.24 -5.60
CA LEU A 101 -4.88 -4.76 -6.75
C LEU A 101 -4.49 -6.22 -6.50
N TRP A 102 -4.24 -6.93 -7.60
CA TRP A 102 -3.75 -8.29 -7.60
C TRP A 102 -2.22 -8.32 -7.72
N ASP A 103 -1.59 -9.02 -6.80
CA ASP A 103 -0.18 -9.37 -6.74
C ASP A 103 0.05 -10.84 -7.10
N VAL A 104 1.27 -11.15 -7.56
CA VAL A 104 1.66 -12.49 -8.04
C VAL A 104 2.40 -13.24 -6.94
N ASP A 105 1.66 -14.02 -6.15
CA ASP A 105 2.19 -14.67 -4.95
C ASP A 105 2.17 -16.20 -4.99
N ARG A 106 1.26 -16.80 -5.77
CA ARG A 106 1.01 -18.24 -5.81
C ARG A 106 1.23 -18.78 -7.21
N ALA A 107 1.54 -20.07 -7.31
CA ALA A 107 1.73 -20.72 -8.61
C ALA A 107 0.53 -20.53 -9.58
N LYS A 108 -0.70 -20.48 -9.05
CA LYS A 108 -1.92 -20.24 -9.84
C LYS A 108 -2.00 -18.83 -10.44
N ASP A 109 -1.24 -17.87 -9.91
CA ASP A 109 -1.25 -16.48 -10.37
C ASP A 109 -0.53 -16.35 -11.73
N LEU A 110 0.28 -17.34 -12.10
CA LEU A 110 0.94 -17.38 -13.42
C LEU A 110 -0.08 -17.43 -14.57
N GLU A 111 -1.21 -18.13 -14.42
CA GLU A 111 -2.24 -18.21 -15.46
C GLU A 111 -2.87 -16.82 -15.73
N ARG A 112 -3.12 -16.05 -14.66
CA ARG A 112 -3.64 -14.67 -14.77
C ARG A 112 -2.58 -13.73 -15.33
N LEU A 113 -1.30 -13.92 -14.98
CA LEU A 113 -0.19 -13.15 -15.51
C LEU A 113 -0.04 -13.35 -17.03
N GLU A 114 -0.08 -14.59 -17.48
CA GLU A 114 -0.02 -14.94 -18.91
C GLU A 114 -1.17 -14.30 -19.69
N SER A 115 -2.39 -14.32 -19.16
CA SER A 115 -3.54 -13.68 -19.79
C SER A 115 -3.32 -12.17 -19.98
N ILE A 116 -2.81 -11.48 -18.95
CA ILE A 116 -2.56 -10.03 -19.01
C ILE A 116 -1.44 -9.71 -20.01
N ALA A 117 -0.36 -10.50 -20.02
CA ALA A 117 0.74 -10.31 -20.96
C ALA A 117 0.29 -10.46 -22.42
N ASN A 118 -0.52 -11.48 -22.71
CA ASN A 118 -1.07 -11.69 -24.06
C ASN A 118 -1.97 -10.53 -24.49
N GLU A 119 -2.80 -9.99 -23.59
CA GLU A 119 -3.62 -8.81 -23.89
C GLU A 119 -2.79 -7.54 -24.17
N ALA A 120 -1.64 -7.38 -23.51
CA ALA A 120 -0.74 -6.26 -23.74
C ALA A 120 -0.06 -6.36 -25.12
N ASP A 121 0.40 -7.56 -25.49
CA ASP A 121 0.99 -7.85 -26.80
C ASP A 121 -0.02 -7.59 -27.93
N GLU A 122 -1.29 -8.00 -27.77
CA GLU A 122 -2.34 -7.74 -28.75
C GLU A 122 -2.68 -6.25 -28.90
N ARG A 123 -2.46 -5.45 -27.84
CA ARG A 123 -2.63 -3.99 -27.86
C ARG A 123 -1.40 -3.24 -28.38
N GLY A 124 -0.29 -3.93 -28.66
CA GLY A 124 0.92 -3.36 -29.24
C GLY A 124 1.69 -2.41 -28.32
N LEU A 125 1.68 -2.69 -27.01
CA LEU A 125 2.49 -1.99 -26.01
C LEU A 125 3.91 -2.55 -25.93
#